data_AF-A0A925HDN6-F1
#
_entry.id   AF-A0A925HDN6-F1
#
_cell.length_a   1.000
_cell.length_b   1.000
_cell.length_c   1.000
_cell.angle_alpha   90.00
_cell.angle_beta   90.00
_cell.angle_gamma   90.00
#
_symmetry.space_group_name_H-M   'P 1'
#
loop_
_entity.id
_entity.type
_entity.pdbx_description
1 polymer ?
#
loop_
_entity_poly.entity_id
_entity_poly.type
_entity_poly.pdbx_seq_one_letter_code
_entity_poly.pdbx_strand_id
1 'polypeptide(L)'
;MAHINYKHFTLGIEEEYMVLDPESRELKSHEQKIVHEGQKVIKDKVKAEMHQAVVEVGTDICQNADEAFNDIGILRKTISGIAESLGHSMGASGTHPFSH
;
A
#
# COMPACT_ATOMS: atom_id res chain seq x y z
N MET A 1 31.78 9.82 -24.18
CA MET A 1 30.76 9.24 -23.29
C MET A 1 29.40 9.61 -23.88
N ALA A 2 28.52 8.64 -24.13
CA ALA A 2 27.19 8.94 -24.63
C ALA A 2 26.45 9.79 -23.58
N HIS A 3 25.80 10.88 -23.99
CA HIS A 3 24.91 11.65 -23.13
C HIS A 3 23.68 10.77 -22.83
N ILE A 4 23.62 10.20 -21.63
CA ILE A 4 22.45 9.48 -21.16
C ILE A 4 21.38 10.53 -20.83
N ASN A 5 20.25 10.49 -21.54
CA ASN A 5 19.09 11.31 -21.22
C ASN A 5 18.22 10.57 -20.19
N TYR A 6 18.37 10.93 -18.93
CA TYR A 6 17.66 10.31 -17.81
C TYR A 6 16.15 10.57 -17.79
N LYS A 7 15.62 11.49 -18.61
CA LYS A 7 14.18 11.79 -18.67
C LYS A 7 13.32 10.70 -19.33
N HIS A 8 13.93 9.65 -19.88
CA HIS A 8 13.19 8.51 -20.41
C HIS A 8 12.93 7.41 -19.37
N PHE A 9 13.59 7.46 -18.21
CA PHE A 9 13.37 6.46 -17.16
C PHE A 9 12.15 6.83 -16.33
N THR A 10 11.30 5.84 -16.07
CA THR A 10 10.13 5.96 -15.21
C THR A 10 10.33 5.16 -13.93
N LEU A 11 9.45 5.39 -12.95
CA LEU A 11 9.45 4.76 -11.64
C LEU A 11 8.08 4.15 -11.37
N GLY A 12 8.07 3.01 -10.69
CA GLY A 12 6.87 2.42 -10.08
C GLY A 12 7.26 1.92 -8.69
N ILE A 13 6.39 2.12 -7.70
CA ILE A 13 6.64 1.74 -6.32
C ILE A 13 5.47 0.91 -5.82
N GLU A 14 5.78 -0.23 -5.21
CA GLU A 14 4.83 -1.11 -4.52
C GLU A 14 5.15 -1.08 -3.02
N GLU A 15 4.11 -0.97 -2.20
CA GLU A 15 4.20 -0.97 -0.75
C GLU A 15 3.23 -2.00 -0.16
N GLU A 16 3.74 -2.82 0.75
CA GLU A 16 2.97 -3.80 1.50
C GLU A 16 2.70 -3.30 2.92
N TYR A 17 1.46 -3.41 3.35
CA TYR A 17 1.01 -2.97 4.65
C TYR A 17 0.39 -4.11 5.45
N MET A 18 0.78 -4.21 6.70
CA MET A 18 0.19 -5.13 7.66
C MET A 18 -1.13 -4.55 8.18
N VAL A 19 -2.18 -5.37 8.19
CA VAL A 19 -3.45 -5.05 8.82
C VAL A 19 -3.40 -5.48 10.28
N LEU A 20 -3.69 -4.55 11.18
CA LEU A 20 -3.53 -4.70 12.61
C LEU A 20 -4.86 -4.57 13.34
N ASP A 21 -4.97 -5.27 14.46
CA ASP A 21 -5.97 -4.96 15.47
C ASP A 21 -5.56 -3.67 16.23
N PRO A 22 -6.43 -2.65 16.33
CA PRO A 22 -6.08 -1.40 17.03
C PRO A 22 -5.76 -1.57 18.52
N GLU A 23 -6.31 -2.59 19.18
CA GLU A 23 -6.12 -2.83 20.62
C GLU A 23 -4.93 -3.76 20.89
N SER A 24 -4.93 -4.97 20.31
CA SER A 24 -3.87 -5.96 20.55
C SER A 24 -2.60 -5.68 19.74
N ARG A 25 -2.71 -4.91 18.65
CA ARG A 25 -1.64 -4.68 17.66
C ARG A 25 -1.15 -5.94 16.98
N GLU A 26 -1.91 -7.04 17.04
CA GLU A 26 -1.61 -8.26 16.30
C GLU A 26 -2.03 -8.15 14.84
N LEU A 27 -1.42 -8.96 13.99
CA LEU A 27 -1.89 -9.17 12.63
C LEU A 27 -3.33 -9.67 12.64
N LYS A 28 -4.19 -8.98 11.88
CA LYS A 28 -5.61 -9.30 11.77
C LYS A 28 -5.99 -9.50 10.32
N SER A 29 -6.66 -10.62 10.05
CA SER A 29 -7.23 -10.86 8.73
C SER A 29 -8.28 -9.81 8.40
N HIS A 30 -8.23 -9.25 7.20
CA HIS A 30 -9.23 -8.29 6.71
C HIS A 30 -10.26 -8.92 5.77
N GLU A 31 -10.24 -10.25 5.58
CA GLU A 31 -11.17 -11.02 4.73
C GLU A 31 -11.43 -10.37 3.36
N GLN A 32 -10.39 -9.81 2.72
CA GLN A 32 -10.51 -9.10 1.43
C GLN A 32 -11.35 -7.80 1.45
N LYS A 33 -11.94 -7.40 2.58
CA LYS A 33 -12.80 -6.21 2.68
C LYS A 33 -12.05 -4.91 2.35
N ILE A 34 -10.86 -4.73 2.92
CA ILE A 34 -10.01 -3.55 2.65
C ILE A 34 -9.67 -3.48 1.15
N VAL A 35 -9.32 -4.61 0.53
CA VAL A 35 -9.00 -4.67 -0.91
C VAL A 35 -10.23 -4.36 -1.75
N HIS A 36 -11.40 -4.91 -1.40
CA HIS A 36 -12.64 -4.68 -2.14
C HIS A 36 -13.07 -3.20 -2.11
N GLU A 37 -13.00 -2.55 -0.94
CA GLU A 37 -13.28 -1.11 -0.84
C GLU A 37 -12.19 -0.29 -1.52
N GLY A 38 -10.93 -0.70 -1.42
CA GLY A 38 -9.81 -0.06 -2.12
C GLY A 38 -9.99 -0.09 -3.64
N GLN A 39 -10.42 -1.21 -4.21
CA GLN A 39 -10.67 -1.34 -5.65
C GLN A 39 -11.75 -0.36 -6.16
N LYS A 40 -12.70 0.04 -5.31
CA LYS A 40 -13.70 1.05 -5.68
C LYS A 40 -13.11 2.45 -5.79
N VAL A 41 -12.04 2.74 -5.04
CA VAL A 41 -11.44 4.08 -4.95
C VAL A 41 -10.20 4.20 -5.83
N ILE A 42 -9.30 3.22 -5.80
CA ILE A 42 -7.99 3.21 -6.46
C ILE A 42 -7.83 2.08 -7.48
N LYS A 43 -8.90 1.34 -7.79
CA LYS A 43 -8.96 0.32 -8.85
C LYS A 43 -7.83 -0.71 -8.74
N ASP A 44 -7.01 -0.83 -9.77
CA ASP A 44 -5.97 -1.85 -9.92
C ASP A 44 -4.71 -1.56 -9.08
N LYS A 45 -4.67 -0.40 -8.40
CA LYS A 45 -3.58 0.00 -7.51
C LYS A 45 -3.59 -0.67 -6.15
N VAL A 46 -4.59 -1.52 -5.84
CA VAL A 46 -4.62 -2.32 -4.62
C VAL A 46 -4.81 -3.79 -4.96
N LYS A 47 -4.00 -4.62 -4.32
CA LYS A 47 -4.08 -6.07 -4.48
C LYS A 47 -4.07 -6.75 -3.12
N ALA A 48 -4.68 -7.93 -3.13
CA ALA A 48 -4.60 -8.85 -2.02
C ALA A 48 -3.36 -9.71 -2.17
N GLU A 49 -2.58 -9.80 -1.10
CA GLU A 49 -1.47 -10.75 -1.00
C GLU A 49 -2.01 -12.13 -0.56
N MET A 50 -1.22 -13.21 -0.72
CA MET A 50 -1.59 -14.54 -0.23
C MET A 50 -1.92 -14.54 1.27
N HIS A 51 -1.25 -13.71 2.07
CA HIS A 51 -1.53 -13.50 3.48
C HIS A 51 -2.68 -12.50 3.65
N GLN A 52 -3.81 -13.00 4.15
CA GLN A 52 -5.03 -12.22 4.40
C GLN A 52 -4.87 -11.06 5.43
N ALA A 53 -3.67 -10.87 5.97
CA ALA A 53 -3.30 -9.79 6.89
C ALA A 53 -2.36 -8.75 6.23
N VAL A 54 -2.12 -8.84 4.93
CA VAL A 54 -1.27 -7.91 4.16
C VAL A 54 -2.05 -7.32 2.99
N VAL A 55 -1.88 -6.01 2.77
CA VAL A 55 -2.46 -5.27 1.65
C VAL A 55 -1.33 -4.64 0.85
N GLU A 56 -1.26 -4.94 -0.44
CA GLU A 56 -0.32 -4.33 -1.39
C GLU A 56 -1.00 -3.14 -2.08
N VAL A 57 -0.28 -2.02 -2.18
CA VAL A 57 -0.64 -0.90 -3.05
C VAL A 57 0.50 -0.54 -3.98
N GLY A 58 0.17 -0.12 -5.21
CA GLY A 58 1.15 0.23 -6.23
C GLY A 58 0.86 1.59 -6.87
N THR A 59 1.90 2.38 -7.13
CA THR A 59 1.78 3.62 -7.90
C THR A 59 1.49 3.35 -9.37
N ASP A 60 1.05 4.39 -10.09
CA ASP A 60 1.16 4.38 -11.54
C ASP A 60 2.64 4.45 -11.98
N ILE A 61 2.86 4.40 -13.29
CA ILE A 61 4.17 4.69 -13.89
C ILE A 61 4.44 6.20 -13.77
N CYS A 62 5.30 6.57 -12.83
CA CYS A 62 5.70 7.95 -12.55
C CYS A 62 6.90 8.39 -13.40
N GLN A 63 6.93 9.64 -13.82
CA GLN A 63 8.03 10.23 -14.59
C GLN A 63 9.23 10.64 -13.73
N ASN A 64 9.02 10.85 -12.43
CA ASN A 64 10.05 11.27 -11.48
C ASN A 64 9.64 10.95 -10.03
N ALA A 65 10.57 11.21 -9.10
CA ALA A 65 10.39 10.94 -7.68
C ALA A 65 9.31 11.81 -7.03
N ASP A 66 9.09 13.05 -7.49
CA ASP A 66 8.07 13.94 -6.93
C ASP A 66 6.66 13.43 -7.25
N GLU A 67 6.45 12.94 -8.47
CA GLU A 67 5.20 12.29 -8.87
C GLU A 67 4.95 11.02 -8.05
N ALA A 68 5.97 10.17 -7.89
CA ALA A 68 5.88 8.96 -7.09
C ALA A 68 5.58 9.25 -5.61
N PHE A 69 6.22 10.28 -5.04
CA PHE A 69 5.97 10.71 -3.67
C PHE A 69 4.52 11.15 -3.45
N ASN A 70 3.96 11.92 -4.39
CA ASN A 70 2.57 12.36 -4.33
C ASN A 70 1.59 11.18 -4.47
N ASP A 71 1.84 10.27 -5.41
CA ASP A 71 0.97 9.10 -5.63
C ASP A 71 0.97 8.18 -4.41
N ILE A 72 2.13 7.86 -3.84
CA ILE A 72 2.25 7.11 -2.58
C ILE A 72 1.48 7.79 -1.44
N GLY A 73 1.58 9.11 -1.33
CA GLY A 73 0.86 9.86 -0.29
C GLY A 73 -0.66 9.69 -0.39
N ILE A 74 -1.20 9.64 -1.61
CA ILE A 74 -2.63 9.41 -1.87
C ILE A 74 -3.01 7.96 -1.53
N LEU A 75 -2.21 6.99 -1.97
CA LEU A 75 -2.43 5.57 -1.70
C LEU A 75 -2.46 5.27 -0.21
N ARG A 76 -1.46 5.76 0.54
CA ARG A 76 -1.36 5.64 2.00
C ARG A 76 -2.59 6.18 2.72
N LYS A 77 -3.00 7.41 2.39
CA LYS A 77 -4.19 8.04 3.01
C LYS A 77 -5.45 7.26 2.71
N THR A 78 -5.59 6.79 1.47
CA THR A 78 -6.77 6.04 1.04
C THR A 78 -6.87 4.72 1.78
N ILE A 79 -5.79 3.94 1.83
CA ILE A 79 -5.82 2.62 2.44
C ILE A 79 -5.95 2.69 3.96
N SER A 80 -5.30 3.67 4.61
CA SER A 80 -5.46 3.92 6.05
C SER A 80 -6.90 4.30 6.38
N GLY A 81 -7.52 5.20 5.61
CA GLY A 81 -8.91 5.62 5.84
C GLY A 81 -9.91 4.47 5.67
N ILE A 82 -9.70 3.60 4.68
CA ILE A 82 -10.52 2.40 4.47
C ILE A 82 -10.36 1.44 5.65
N ALA A 83 -9.12 1.14 6.06
CA ALA A 83 -8.85 0.26 7.19
C ALA A 83 -9.50 0.78 8.48
N GLU A 84 -9.35 2.07 8.78
CA GLU A 84 -9.96 2.73 9.93
C GLU A 84 -11.49 2.63 9.91
N SER A 85 -12.12 2.85 8.74
CA SER A 85 -13.58 2.73 8.60
C SER A 85 -14.11 1.30 8.84
N LEU A 86 -13.23 0.30 8.70
CA LEU A 86 -13.50 -1.11 8.95
C LEU A 86 -13.06 -1.56 10.36
N GLY A 87 -12.56 -0.65 11.20
CA GLY A 87 -12.12 -0.94 12.57
C GLY A 87 -10.73 -1.59 12.65
N HIS A 88 -9.88 -1.36 11.65
CA HIS A 88 -8.50 -1.83 11.60
C HIS A 88 -7.51 -0.67 11.66
N SER A 89 -6.28 -0.97 12.04
CA SER A 89 -5.14 -0.06 11.88
C SER A 89 -4.13 -0.65 10.90
N MET A 90 -3.24 0.18 10.36
CA MET A 90 -2.25 -0.21 9.36
C MET A 90 -0.84 -0.09 9.94
N GLY A 91 0.02 -1.06 9.62
CA GLY A 91 1.43 -1.09 9.99
C GLY A 91 2.34 -1.18 8.77
N ALA A 92 3.50 -0.51 8.83
CA ALA A 92 4.53 -0.55 7.79
C ALA A 92 5.88 -0.96 8.41
N SER A 93 6.29 -2.20 8.16
CA SER A 93 7.57 -2.78 8.58
C SER A 93 7.85 -4.00 7.71
N GLY A 94 9.11 -4.36 7.53
CA GLY A 94 9.47 -5.58 6.80
C GLY A 94 9.02 -6.87 7.49
N THR A 95 8.83 -6.83 8.82
CA THR A 95 8.24 -7.93 9.60
C THR A 95 7.36 -7.38 10.72
N HIS A 96 6.36 -8.17 11.13
CA HIS A 96 5.61 -7.87 12.34
C HIS A 96 6.50 -8.13 13.57
N PRO A 97 6.55 -7.23 14.56
CA PRO A 97 7.50 -7.34 15.68
C PRO A 97 7.31 -8.57 16.57
N PHE A 98 6.09 -9.13 16.65
CA PHE A 98 5.78 -10.26 17.54
C PHE A 98 4.68 -11.20 17.04
N SER A 99 4.08 -10.92 15.88
CA SER A 99 3.10 -11.83 15.27
C SER A 99 3.84 -12.69 14.25
N HIS A 100 3.49 -13.96 14.18
CA HIS A 100 4.14 -14.97 13.36
C HIS A 100 3.17 -15.56 12.35
#